data_AF-A0A848I5M0-F1
#
_entry.id   AF-A0A848I5M0-F1
#
_cell.length_a   1.000
_cell.length_b   1.000
_cell.length_c   1.000
_cell.angle_alpha   90.00
_cell.angle_beta   90.00
_cell.angle_gamma   90.00
#
_symmetry.space_group_name_H-M   'P 1'
#
loop_
_entity.id
_entity.type
_entity.pdbx_description
1 polymer ?
#
loop_
_entity_poly.entity_id
_entity_poly.type
_entity_poly.pdbx_seq_one_letter_code
_entity_poly.pdbx_strand_id
1 'polypeptide(L)'
;MSMSVQLAISTVMVAATVFIHLVGLAGLLAVLRRHRHASSLILAFIINGAAILFAAFGLFVLHAIEIWLWAALYLVIDAFSDLEEALYFSTSTYVTIGYGDVVLPVGRRILGVIEGANGIILIGWSTAFFFSIVDRLKLLERDLQKG
;
A
#
# COMPACT_ATOMS: atom_id res chain seq x y z
N MET A 1 -5.29 -16.95 -22.24
CA MET A 1 -4.24 -17.45 -21.32
C MET A 1 -4.84 -18.58 -20.48
N SER A 2 -4.11 -19.68 -20.24
CA SER A 2 -4.64 -20.77 -19.41
C SER A 2 -4.81 -20.32 -17.95
N MET A 3 -5.62 -21.04 -17.18
CA MET A 3 -5.82 -20.75 -15.75
C MET A 3 -4.53 -20.95 -14.95
N SER A 4 -3.73 -21.98 -15.25
CA SER A 4 -2.46 -22.23 -14.58
C SER A 4 -1.46 -21.10 -14.77
N VAL A 5 -1.39 -20.51 -15.97
CA VAL A 5 -0.52 -19.37 -16.25
C VAL A 5 -0.99 -18.11 -15.50
N GLN A 6 -2.31 -17.87 -15.45
CA GLN A 6 -2.87 -16.77 -14.62
C GLN A 6 -2.48 -16.91 -13.15
N LEU A 7 -2.58 -18.11 -12.59
CA LEU A 7 -2.21 -18.38 -11.19
C LEU A 7 -0.71 -18.16 -10.98
N ALA A 8 0.15 -18.69 -11.85
CA ALA A 8 1.59 -18.50 -11.75
C ALA A 8 2.00 -17.02 -11.79
N ILE A 9 1.46 -16.25 -12.76
CA ILE A 9 1.69 -14.81 -12.86
C ILE A 9 1.21 -14.10 -11.60
N SER A 10 0.00 -14.41 -11.14
CA SER A 10 -0.57 -13.79 -9.93
C SER A 10 0.27 -14.07 -8.69
N THR A 11 0.79 -15.31 -8.53
CA THR A 11 1.66 -15.66 -7.41
C THR A 11 2.96 -14.83 -7.43
N VAL A 12 3.58 -14.67 -8.60
CA VAL A 12 4.78 -13.84 -8.74
C VAL A 12 4.48 -12.38 -8.39
N MET A 13 3.36 -11.86 -8.89
CA MET A 13 2.93 -10.49 -8.58
C MET A 13 2.66 -10.27 -7.10
N VAL A 14 1.91 -11.18 -6.46
CA VAL A 14 1.63 -11.12 -5.03
C VAL A 14 2.92 -11.18 -4.23
N ALA A 15 3.85 -12.08 -4.57
CA ALA A 15 5.15 -12.16 -3.90
C ALA A 15 5.95 -10.86 -4.05
N ALA A 16 5.96 -10.28 -5.26
CA ALA A 16 6.65 -9.02 -5.53
C ALA A 16 6.03 -7.86 -4.74
N THR A 17 4.70 -7.70 -4.76
CA THR A 17 4.03 -6.62 -4.02
C THR A 17 4.17 -6.80 -2.52
N VAL A 18 4.03 -8.02 -1.99
CA VAL A 18 4.24 -8.30 -0.55
C VAL A 18 5.67 -7.96 -0.12
N PHE A 19 6.67 -8.29 -0.95
CA PHE A 19 8.06 -7.95 -0.67
C PHE A 19 8.30 -6.43 -0.69
N ILE A 20 7.80 -5.74 -1.72
CA ILE A 20 7.84 -4.26 -1.81
C ILE A 20 7.16 -3.65 -0.57
N HIS A 21 6.00 -4.17 -0.19
CA HIS A 21 5.25 -3.71 0.97
C HIS A 21 6.07 -3.84 2.26
N LEU A 22 6.62 -5.03 2.51
CA LEU A 22 7.43 -5.30 3.69
C LEU A 22 8.64 -4.37 3.78
N VAL A 23 9.37 -4.19 2.67
CA VAL A 23 10.53 -3.29 2.60
C VAL A 23 10.09 -1.84 2.80
N GLY A 24 8.98 -1.42 2.20
CA GLY A 24 8.41 -0.09 2.36
C GLY A 24 8.04 0.22 3.81
N LEU A 25 7.31 -0.67 4.48
CA LEU A 25 6.96 -0.54 5.89
C LEU A 25 8.21 -0.51 6.79
N ALA A 26 9.18 -1.38 6.54
CA ALA A 26 10.45 -1.39 7.27
C ALA A 26 11.22 -0.07 7.10
N GLY A 27 11.24 0.48 5.88
CA GLY A 27 11.84 1.77 5.56
C GLY A 27 11.14 2.93 6.29
N LEU A 28 9.80 2.99 6.21
CA LEU A 28 9.00 3.98 6.93
C LEU A 28 9.28 3.92 8.43
N LEU A 29 9.27 2.73 9.02
CA LEU A 29 9.56 2.55 10.43
C LEU A 29 10.98 2.97 10.81
N ALA A 30 11.98 2.69 9.97
CA ALA A 30 13.36 3.10 10.20
C ALA A 30 13.51 4.63 10.22
N VAL A 31 12.86 5.33 9.27
CA VAL A 31 12.87 6.80 9.22
C VAL A 31 12.17 7.39 10.44
N LEU A 32 11.00 6.86 10.82
CA LEU A 32 10.25 7.29 11.99
C LEU A 32 11.01 7.08 13.30
N ARG A 33 11.79 5.99 13.41
CA ARG A 33 12.62 5.72 14.60
C ARG A 33 13.80 6.67 14.75
N ARG A 34 14.31 7.25 13.67
CA ARG A 34 15.49 8.14 13.69
C ARG A 34 15.21 9.50 14.34
N HIS A 35 13.95 9.91 14.45
CA HIS A 35 13.55 11.27 14.83
C HIS A 35 12.84 11.33 16.20
N ARG A 36 13.47 10.84 17.27
CA ARG A 36 12.81 10.65 18.59
C ARG A 36 13.30 11.50 19.76
N HIS A 37 13.92 12.64 19.51
CA HIS A 37 14.31 13.55 20.60
C HIS A 37 13.55 14.88 20.51
N ALA A 38 12.54 15.05 21.35
CA ALA A 38 11.89 16.33 21.61
C ALA A 38 12.18 16.73 23.07
N SER A 39 12.61 17.97 23.28
CA SER A 39 12.89 18.52 24.61
C SER A 39 11.73 19.35 25.19
N SER A 40 10.67 19.62 24.41
CA SER A 40 9.50 20.38 24.84
C SER A 40 8.18 19.79 24.32
N LEU A 41 7.08 20.06 25.01
CA LEU A 41 5.73 19.56 24.67
C LEU A 41 5.25 20.03 23.28
N ILE A 42 5.48 21.31 22.94
CA ILE A 42 5.08 21.87 21.63
C ILE A 42 5.88 21.19 20.51
N LEU A 43 7.18 20.99 20.71
CA LEU A 43 8.03 20.31 19.72
C LEU A 43 7.63 18.84 19.57
N ALA A 44 7.28 18.15 20.66
CA ALA A 44 6.77 16.79 20.61
C ALA A 44 5.47 16.69 19.79
N PHE A 45 4.52 17.60 19.99
CA PHE A 45 3.28 17.65 19.22
C PHE A 45 3.53 17.86 17.71
N ILE A 46 4.40 18.80 17.35
CA ILE A 46 4.76 19.05 15.94
C ILE A 46 5.46 17.84 15.31
N ILE A 47 6.41 17.22 16.00
CA ILE A 47 7.14 16.03 15.51
C ILE A 47 6.18 14.85 15.33
N ASN A 48 5.25 14.64 16.27
CA ASN A 48 4.26 13.58 16.18
C ASN A 48 3.29 13.80 15.02
N GLY A 49 2.81 15.03 14.82
CA GLY A 49 1.99 15.38 13.66
C GLY A 49 2.72 15.16 12.34
N ALA A 50 3.98 15.58 12.24
CA ALA A 50 4.82 15.35 11.07
C ALA A 50 5.06 13.85 10.81
N ALA A 51 5.26 13.05 11.86
CA ALA A 51 5.41 11.60 11.77
C ALA A 51 4.15 10.92 11.22
N ILE A 52 2.96 11.34 11.66
CA ILE A 52 1.68 10.82 11.17
C ILE A 52 1.49 11.16 9.69
N LEU A 53 1.74 12.42 9.30
CA LEU A 53 1.65 12.84 7.89
C LEU A 53 2.65 12.07 7.02
N PHE A 54 3.90 11.94 7.47
CA PHE A 54 4.92 11.18 6.76
C PHE A 54 4.51 9.71 6.57
N ALA A 55 3.97 9.07 7.62
CA ALA A 55 3.48 7.70 7.51
C ALA A 55 2.31 7.60 6.52
N ALA A 56 1.35 8.52 6.56
CA ALA A 56 0.18 8.51 5.67
C ALA A 56 0.58 8.66 4.20
N PHE A 57 1.39 9.67 3.87
CA PHE A 57 1.89 9.87 2.50
C PHE A 57 2.82 8.74 2.06
N GLY A 58 3.65 8.22 2.97
CA GLY A 58 4.52 7.08 2.70
C GLY A 58 3.76 5.82 2.32
N LEU A 59 2.69 5.49 3.06
CA LEU A 59 1.80 4.38 2.73
C LEU A 59 1.07 4.61 1.40
N PHE A 60 0.62 5.84 1.14
CA PHE A 60 -0.02 6.18 -0.13
C PHE A 60 0.91 5.95 -1.33
N VAL A 61 2.17 6.41 -1.23
CA VAL A 61 3.18 6.19 -2.27
C VAL A 61 3.51 4.71 -2.41
N LEU A 62 3.63 3.97 -1.30
CA LEU A 62 3.89 2.53 -1.32
C LEU A 62 2.80 1.76 -2.07
N HIS A 63 1.53 2.05 -1.77
CA HIS A 63 0.41 1.46 -2.49
C HIS A 63 0.34 1.90 -3.95
N ALA A 64 0.67 3.16 -4.25
CA ALA A 64 0.75 3.62 -5.64
C ALA A 64 1.78 2.80 -6.44
N ILE A 65 2.95 2.50 -5.85
CA ILE A 65 3.97 1.65 -6.51
C ILE A 65 3.42 0.24 -6.79
N GLU A 66 2.70 -0.36 -5.85
CA GLU A 66 2.12 -1.69 -5.99
C GLU A 66 1.02 -1.73 -7.07
N ILE A 67 0.17 -0.71 -7.10
CA ILE A 67 -0.87 -0.51 -8.13
C ILE A 67 -0.21 -0.34 -9.51
N TRP A 68 0.82 0.50 -9.61
CA TRP A 68 1.53 0.71 -10.88
C TRP A 68 2.22 -0.56 -11.37
N LEU A 69 2.68 -1.43 -10.46
CA LEU A 69 3.24 -2.73 -10.83
C LEU A 69 2.18 -3.64 -11.48
N TRP A 70 0.96 -3.68 -10.95
CA TRP A 70 -0.16 -4.39 -11.57
C TRP A 70 -0.61 -3.77 -12.89
N ALA A 71 -0.74 -2.44 -12.95
CA ALA A 71 -1.04 -1.73 -14.19
C ALA A 71 0.01 -2.03 -15.29
N ALA A 72 1.30 -2.03 -14.94
CA ALA A 72 2.38 -2.38 -15.84
C ALA A 72 2.28 -3.83 -16.33
N LEU A 73 1.90 -4.79 -15.46
CA LEU A 73 1.62 -6.16 -15.89
C LEU A 73 0.51 -6.18 -16.96
N TYR A 74 -0.58 -5.43 -16.75
CA TYR A 74 -1.70 -5.40 -17.69
C TYR A 74 -1.33 -4.84 -19.06
N LEU A 75 -0.43 -3.87 -19.12
CA LEU A 75 0.15 -3.40 -20.38
C LEU A 75 1.03 -4.47 -21.03
N VAL A 76 1.92 -5.12 -20.27
CA VAL A 76 2.87 -6.12 -20.79
C VAL A 76 2.17 -7.36 -21.36
N ILE A 77 1.02 -7.74 -20.82
CA ILE A 77 0.25 -8.89 -21.32
C ILE A 77 -0.80 -8.51 -22.36
N ASP A 78 -0.79 -7.27 -22.86
CA ASP A 78 -1.77 -6.70 -23.79
C ASP A 78 -3.22 -6.88 -23.29
N ALA A 79 -3.46 -6.61 -21.99
CA ALA A 79 -4.80 -6.61 -21.40
C ALA A 79 -5.56 -5.31 -21.67
N PHE A 80 -4.85 -4.19 -21.76
CA PHE A 80 -5.37 -2.86 -22.10
C PHE A 80 -4.45 -2.18 -23.11
N SER A 81 -4.98 -1.24 -23.88
CA SER A 81 -4.24 -0.54 -24.94
C SER A 81 -3.46 0.68 -24.46
N ASP A 82 -3.83 1.24 -23.31
CA ASP A 82 -3.22 2.45 -22.78
C ASP A 82 -3.07 2.40 -21.25
N LEU A 83 -2.21 3.30 -20.76
CA LEU A 83 -1.87 3.39 -19.34
C LEU A 83 -3.05 3.86 -18.48
N GLU A 84 -3.93 4.71 -19.03
CA GLU A 84 -5.06 5.25 -18.29
C GLU A 84 -6.02 4.12 -17.89
N GLU A 85 -6.42 3.29 -18.85
CA GLU A 85 -7.33 2.16 -18.63
C GLU A 85 -6.70 1.11 -17.71
N ALA A 86 -5.41 0.79 -17.91
CA ALA A 86 -4.69 -0.16 -17.07
C ALA A 86 -4.57 0.32 -15.61
N LEU A 87 -4.24 1.60 -15.41
CA LEU A 87 -4.09 2.19 -14.09
C LEU A 87 -5.45 2.37 -13.42
N TYR A 88 -6.48 2.76 -14.17
CA TYR A 88 -7.85 2.85 -13.68
C TYR A 88 -8.38 1.50 -13.20
N PHE A 89 -8.24 0.46 -14.04
CA PHE A 89 -8.63 -0.90 -13.68
C PHE A 89 -7.88 -1.38 -12.44
N SER A 90 -6.56 -1.26 -12.43
CA SER A 90 -5.70 -1.71 -11.34
C SER A 90 -6.03 -0.99 -10.04
N THR A 91 -6.15 0.34 -10.07
CA THR A 91 -6.52 1.12 -8.88
C THR A 91 -7.88 0.70 -8.34
N SER A 92 -8.90 0.68 -9.18
CA SER A 92 -10.28 0.33 -8.81
C SER A 92 -10.38 -1.09 -8.24
N THR A 93 -9.60 -2.02 -8.80
CA THR A 93 -9.54 -3.42 -8.37
C THR A 93 -8.78 -3.58 -7.06
N TYR A 94 -7.55 -3.05 -6.98
CA TYR A 94 -6.65 -3.14 -5.83
C TYR A 94 -7.28 -2.56 -4.55
N VAL A 95 -7.94 -1.40 -4.68
CA VAL A 95 -8.61 -0.74 -3.55
C VAL A 95 -10.07 -1.19 -3.37
N THR A 96 -10.50 -2.20 -4.13
CA THR A 96 -11.82 -2.85 -4.02
C THR A 96 -13.03 -1.94 -4.28
N ILE A 97 -12.85 -0.87 -5.07
CA ILE A 97 -13.96 -0.02 -5.53
C ILE A 97 -14.82 -0.76 -6.55
N GLY A 98 -14.19 -1.36 -7.57
CA GLY A 98 -14.86 -2.24 -8.53
C GLY A 98 -16.00 -1.59 -9.32
N TYR A 99 -15.81 -0.38 -9.85
CA TYR A 99 -16.83 0.34 -10.64
C TYR A 99 -17.48 -0.50 -11.75
N GLY A 100 -16.74 -1.42 -12.36
CA GLY A 100 -17.27 -2.44 -13.29
C GLY A 100 -17.47 -1.96 -14.73
N ASP A 101 -17.12 -0.72 -15.03
CA ASP A 101 -17.08 -0.10 -16.35
C ASP A 101 -15.85 -0.52 -17.16
N VAL A 102 -14.70 -0.68 -16.51
CA VAL A 102 -13.48 -1.28 -17.09
C VAL A 102 -13.24 -2.64 -16.42
N VAL A 103 -13.12 -3.70 -17.22
CA VAL A 103 -12.93 -5.07 -16.72
C VAL A 103 -11.98 -5.88 -17.60
N LEU A 104 -11.23 -6.81 -16.99
CA LEU A 104 -10.38 -7.73 -17.75
C LEU A 104 -11.20 -8.66 -18.68
N PRO A 105 -10.70 -8.93 -19.90
CA PRO A 105 -11.38 -9.80 -20.84
C PRO A 105 -11.42 -11.27 -20.36
N VAL A 106 -12.30 -12.05 -20.98
CA VAL A 106 -12.41 -13.50 -20.70
C VAL A 106 -11.05 -14.17 -20.90
N GLY A 107 -10.65 -15.02 -19.96
CA GLY A 107 -9.35 -15.69 -19.96
C GLY A 107 -8.21 -14.91 -19.30
N ARG A 108 -8.48 -13.74 -18.70
CA ARG A 108 -7.54 -13.01 -17.82
C ARG A 108 -8.15 -12.59 -16.46
N ARG A 109 -9.44 -12.86 -16.24
CA ARG A 109 -10.20 -12.41 -15.06
C ARG A 109 -9.64 -12.85 -13.71
N ILE A 110 -8.94 -13.99 -13.63
CA ILE A 110 -8.34 -14.44 -12.36
C ILE A 110 -7.28 -13.45 -11.86
N LEU A 111 -6.56 -12.79 -12.77
CA LEU A 111 -5.56 -11.78 -12.39
C LEU A 111 -6.19 -10.66 -11.58
N GLY A 112 -7.33 -10.11 -12.05
CA GLY A 112 -8.02 -9.01 -11.36
C GLY A 112 -8.61 -9.45 -10.02
N VAL A 113 -9.16 -10.67 -9.93
CA VAL A 113 -9.67 -11.18 -8.65
C VAL A 113 -8.55 -11.35 -7.62
N ILE A 114 -7.37 -11.85 -8.05
CA ILE A 114 -6.22 -11.97 -7.16
C ILE A 114 -5.61 -10.60 -6.82
N GLU A 115 -5.58 -9.66 -7.76
CA GLU A 115 -5.17 -8.27 -7.49
C GLU A 115 -6.03 -7.65 -6.38
N GLY A 116 -7.36 -7.76 -6.48
CA GLY A 116 -8.26 -7.22 -5.46
C GLY A 116 -8.05 -7.87 -4.09
N ALA A 117 -7.87 -9.19 -4.04
CA ALA A 117 -7.54 -9.90 -2.80
C ALA A 117 -6.17 -9.48 -2.22
N ASN A 118 -5.18 -9.27 -3.08
CA ASN A 118 -3.85 -8.80 -2.71
C ASN A 118 -3.93 -7.38 -2.12
N GLY A 119 -4.59 -6.46 -2.82
CA GLY A 119 -4.68 -5.06 -2.42
C GLY A 119 -5.41 -4.88 -1.08
N ILE A 120 -6.55 -5.55 -0.87
CA ILE A 120 -7.27 -5.43 0.41
C ILE A 120 -6.45 -5.96 1.59
N ILE A 121 -5.64 -7.02 1.40
CA ILE A 121 -4.75 -7.55 2.44
C ILE A 121 -3.65 -6.54 2.77
N LEU A 122 -3.00 -5.94 1.76
CA LEU A 122 -1.93 -4.96 1.96
C LEU A 122 -2.44 -3.65 2.56
N ILE A 123 -3.65 -3.20 2.19
CA ILE A 123 -4.33 -2.06 2.82
C ILE A 123 -4.66 -2.36 4.29
N GLY A 124 -5.14 -3.58 4.58
CA GLY A 124 -5.39 -4.02 5.95
C GLY A 124 -4.11 -4.02 6.81
N TRP A 125 -2.99 -4.48 6.25
CA TRP A 125 -1.69 -4.44 6.91
C TRP A 125 -1.23 -2.99 7.16
N SER A 126 -1.37 -2.12 6.16
CA SER A 126 -1.05 -0.70 6.28
C SER A 126 -1.86 0.01 7.35
N THR A 127 -3.14 -0.33 7.47
CA THR A 127 -4.02 0.18 8.51
C THR A 127 -3.50 -0.22 9.90
N ALA A 128 -3.21 -1.51 10.11
CA ALA A 128 -2.65 -2.01 11.37
C ALA A 128 -1.30 -1.37 11.72
N PHE A 129 -0.42 -1.21 10.72
CA PHE A 129 0.85 -0.50 10.87
C PHE A 129 0.63 0.95 11.29
N PHE A 130 -0.25 1.69 10.60
CA PHE A 130 -0.53 3.09 10.90
C PHE A 130 -1.10 3.27 12.31
N PHE A 131 -2.03 2.40 12.72
CA PHE A 131 -2.55 2.38 14.10
C PHE A 131 -1.43 2.17 15.13
N SER A 132 -0.49 1.26 14.87
CA SER A 132 0.64 1.01 15.79
C SER A 132 1.55 2.24 15.96
N ILE A 133 1.71 3.05 14.90
CA ILE A 133 2.45 4.31 14.98
C ILE A 133 1.69 5.31 15.85
N VAL A 134 0.42 5.56 15.56
CA VAL A 134 -0.40 6.53 16.30
C VAL A 134 -0.50 6.17 17.79
N ASP A 135 -0.71 4.89 18.12
CA ASP A 135 -0.80 4.44 19.51
C ASP A 135 0.51 4.68 20.28
N ARG A 136 1.64 4.39 19.63
CA ARG A 136 2.97 4.62 20.22
C ARG A 136 3.27 6.10 20.46
N LEU A 137 2.81 6.99 19.58
CA LEU A 137 2.99 8.44 19.75
C LEU A 137 2.15 8.97 20.93
N LYS A 138 0.90 8.50 21.08
CA LYS A 138 0.03 8.86 22.21
C LYS A 138 0.61 8.45 23.56
N LEU A 139 1.25 7.28 23.66
CA LEU A 139 1.89 6.83 24.90
C LEU A 139 3.02 7.77 25.35
N LEU A 140 3.85 8.24 24.41
CA LEU A 140 4.95 9.17 24.72
C LEU A 140 4.45 10.54 25.21
N GLU A 141 3.40 11.07 24.60
CA GLU A 141 2.81 12.35 25.02
C GLU A 141 2.30 12.27 26.45
N ARG A 142 1.68 11.14 26.84
CA ARG A 142 1.21 10.92 28.21
C ARG A 142 2.34 10.86 29.22
N ASP A 143 3.48 10.29 28.88
CA ASP A 143 4.65 10.24 29.77
C ASP A 143 5.29 11.62 29.94
N LEU A 144 5.36 12.43 28.87
CA LEU A 144 5.85 13.81 28.93
C LEU A 144 4.93 14.74 29.75
N GLN A 145 3.65 14.44 29.87
CA GLN A 145 2.71 15.21 30.69
C GLN A 145 2.79 14.87 32.20
N LYS A 146 3.39 13.74 32.57
CA LYS A 146 3.47 13.25 33.95
C LYS A 146 4.76 13.65 34.69
N GLY A 147 5.79 14.10 33.96
CA GLY A 147 7.08 14.56 34.51
C GLY A 147 7.12 16.07 34.64
#